data_AF-A0A382HY55-F1
#
_entry.id   AF-A0A382HY55-F1
#
_cell.length_a   1.000
_cell.length_b   1.000
_cell.length_c   1.000
_cell.angle_alpha   90.00
_cell.angle_beta   90.00
_cell.angle_gamma   90.00
#
_symmetry.space_group_name_H-M   'P 1'
#
loop_
_entity.id
_entity.type
_entity.pdbx_description
1 polymer ?
#
loop_
_entity_poly.entity_id
_entity_poly.type
_entity_poly.pdbx_seq_one_letter_code
_entity_poly.pdbx_strand_id
1 'polypeptide(L)'
;VLVYAFRQDSVKHEECRDWLNEQIRNRNGLVLIDIVLVGFLRICTHSKIFREPSSISEATNFLTVMISNQNVNLTSSTPETWHTFSRILDKTNIQGNKISDAWLAAISIERNLTWISTDSDFNLFPDLKLQNPFKPK
;
A
#
# COMPACT_ATOMS: atom_id res chain seq x y z
N VAL A 1 3.64 5.01 -0.19
CA VAL A 1 4.97 4.58 0.34
C VAL A 1 5.83 3.92 -0.74
N LEU A 2 5.46 2.75 -1.28
CA LEU A 2 6.29 2.03 -2.27
C LEU A 2 6.70 2.89 -3.47
N VAL A 3 5.76 3.64 -4.07
CA VAL A 3 6.05 4.53 -5.20
C VAL A 3 7.16 5.52 -4.84
N TYR A 4 7.08 6.17 -3.67
CA TYR A 4 8.10 7.12 -3.23
C TYR A 4 9.43 6.43 -2.90
N ALA A 5 9.40 5.26 -2.25
CA ALA A 5 10.61 4.47 -1.98
C ALA A 5 11.35 4.04 -3.26
N PHE A 6 10.63 3.83 -4.36
CA PHE A 6 11.20 3.44 -5.65
C PHE A 6 11.63 4.64 -6.51
N ARG A 7 10.84 5.72 -6.52
CA ARG A 7 11.04 6.90 -7.36
C ARG A 7 12.08 7.85 -6.76
N GLN A 8 13.30 7.80 -7.26
CA GLN A 8 14.43 8.63 -6.80
C GLN A 8 14.21 10.14 -7.02
N ASP A 9 13.36 10.50 -7.98
CA ASP A 9 12.95 11.88 -8.27
C ASP A 9 11.87 12.41 -7.30
N SER A 10 11.36 11.57 -6.40
CA SER A 10 10.44 12.02 -5.36
C SER A 10 11.18 12.71 -4.23
N VAL A 11 10.69 13.88 -3.80
CA VAL A 11 11.19 14.55 -2.59
C VAL A 11 11.06 13.71 -1.30
N LYS A 12 10.20 12.69 -1.31
CA LYS A 12 10.02 11.74 -0.20
C LYS A 12 10.83 10.45 -0.36
N HIS A 13 11.71 10.38 -1.35
CA HIS A 13 12.41 9.15 -1.71
C HIS A 13 13.24 8.61 -0.54
N GLU A 14 14.15 9.42 0.00
CA GLU A 14 15.05 9.00 1.07
C GLU A 14 14.28 8.52 2.30
N GLU A 15 13.29 9.32 2.73
CA GLU A 15 12.46 9.01 3.90
C GLU A 15 11.68 7.70 3.73
N CYS A 16 11.02 7.50 2.58
CA CYS A 16 10.28 6.26 2.29
C CYS A 16 11.21 5.06 2.11
N ARG A 17 12.38 5.23 1.48
CA ARG A 17 13.37 4.17 1.27
C ARG A 17 13.92 3.69 2.61
N ASP A 18 14.29 4.61 3.49
CA ASP A 18 14.90 4.28 4.78
C ASP A 18 13.88 3.63 5.73
N TRP A 19 12.64 4.15 5.77
CA TRP A 19 11.53 3.51 6.48
C TRP A 19 11.28 2.09 5.97
N LEU A 20 11.24 1.90 4.64
CA LEU A 20 10.97 0.58 4.05
C LEU A 20 12.09 -0.42 4.38
N ASN A 21 13.35 0.02 4.29
CA ASN A 21 14.51 -0.78 4.67
C ASN A 21 14.48 -1.17 6.16
N GLU A 22 14.02 -0.29 7.04
CA GLU A 22 13.82 -0.60 8.45
C GLU A 22 12.75 -1.68 8.65
N GLN A 23 11.59 -1.55 8.00
CA GLN A 23 10.50 -2.52 8.15
C GLN A 23 10.89 -3.92 7.65
N ILE A 24 11.61 -4.00 6.53
CA ILE A 24 12.09 -5.28 5.99
C ILE A 24 13.10 -5.95 6.94
N ARG A 25 13.83 -5.18 7.75
CA ARG A 25 14.74 -5.74 8.77
C ARG A 25 14.04 -6.10 10.08
N ASN A 26 12.86 -5.56 10.35
CA ASN A 26 12.12 -5.77 11.58
C ASN A 26 11.47 -7.17 11.62
N ARG A 27 11.48 -7.82 12.79
CA ARG A 27 10.86 -9.13 13.01
C ARG A 27 9.34 -9.13 12.89
N ASN A 28 8.70 -7.98 13.07
CA ASN A 28 7.24 -7.87 12.90
C ASN A 28 6.81 -8.01 11.43
N GLY A 29 7.77 -7.94 10.48
CA GLY A 29 7.56 -8.14 9.07
C GLY A 29 6.77 -7.02 8.39
N LEU A 30 6.84 -6.99 7.06
CA LEU A 30 6.02 -6.14 6.20
C LEU A 30 4.98 -7.01 5.49
N VAL A 31 3.73 -6.57 5.46
CA VAL A 31 2.69 -7.23 4.66
C VAL A 31 2.39 -6.38 3.43
N LEU A 32 2.48 -6.99 2.26
CA LEU A 32 2.07 -6.38 1.00
C LEU A 32 0.76 -7.01 0.53
N ILE A 33 -0.20 -6.18 0.15
CA ILE A 33 -1.44 -6.63 -0.48
C ILE A 33 -1.24 -6.64 -1.99
N ASP A 34 -1.57 -7.74 -2.67
CA ASP A 34 -1.41 -7.95 -4.11
C ASP A 34 -1.87 -6.76 -4.99
N ILE A 35 -3.03 -6.16 -4.70
CA ILE A 35 -3.55 -5.04 -5.49
C ILE A 35 -2.72 -3.76 -5.30
N VAL A 36 -1.95 -3.64 -4.22
CA VAL A 36 -0.95 -2.57 -4.06
C VAL A 36 0.22 -2.76 -5.03
N LEU A 37 0.65 -4.00 -5.28
CA LEU A 37 1.71 -4.30 -6.25
C LEU A 37 1.24 -3.93 -7.67
N VAL A 38 0.01 -4.31 -8.02
CA VAL A 38 -0.60 -3.96 -9.30
C VAL A 38 -0.76 -2.44 -9.44
N GLY A 39 -1.23 -1.78 -8.38
CA GLY A 39 -1.35 -0.32 -8.32
C GLY A 39 0.00 0.39 -8.47
N PHE A 40 1.05 -0.13 -7.83
CA PHE A 40 2.42 0.36 -7.96
C PHE A 40 2.90 0.29 -9.41
N LEU A 41 2.78 -0.89 -10.06
CA LEU A 41 3.18 -1.05 -11.46
C LEU A 41 2.42 -0.08 -12.37
N ARG A 42 1.10 0.02 -12.20
CA ARG A 42 0.27 0.97 -12.93
C ARG A 42 0.77 2.40 -12.75
N ILE A 43 1.11 2.81 -11.54
CA ILE A 43 1.52 4.19 -11.26
C ILE A 43 2.90 4.48 -11.84
N CYS A 44 3.90 3.65 -11.53
CA CYS A 44 5.30 3.89 -11.89
C CYS A 44 5.58 3.83 -13.39
N THR A 45 4.74 3.14 -14.16
CA THR A 45 4.89 2.98 -15.61
C THR A 45 3.99 3.91 -16.43
N HIS A 46 3.19 4.76 -15.79
CA HIS A 46 2.21 5.58 -16.50
C HIS A 46 2.74 6.96 -16.87
N SER A 47 2.85 7.21 -18.18
CA SER A 47 3.32 8.47 -18.79
C SER A 47 2.49 9.72 -18.50
N LYS A 48 1.24 9.58 -18.01
CA LYS A 48 0.43 10.73 -17.56
C LYS A 48 0.70 11.11 -16.11
N ILE A 49 1.35 10.23 -15.34
CA ILE A 49 1.69 10.46 -13.94
C ILE A 49 3.13 10.94 -13.82
N PHE A 50 4.06 10.30 -14.53
CA PHE A 50 5.47 10.67 -14.55
C PHE A 50 5.88 11.19 -15.93
N ARG A 51 6.64 12.29 -15.94
CA ARG A 51 7.28 12.81 -17.15
C ARG A 51 8.19 11.76 -17.78
N GLU A 52 8.95 11.05 -16.93
CA GLU A 52 9.80 9.92 -17.29
C GLU A 52 9.35 8.70 -16.48
N PRO A 53 8.36 7.93 -16.99
CA PRO A 53 7.90 6.73 -16.33
C PRO A 53 9.02 5.69 -16.29
N SER A 54 9.05 4.90 -15.21
CA SER A 54 9.97 3.77 -15.14
C SER A 54 9.58 2.69 -16.14
N SER A 55 10.56 1.91 -16.59
CA SER A 55 10.28 0.74 -17.41
C SER A 55 9.52 -0.31 -16.60
N ILE A 56 8.73 -1.14 -17.28
CA ILE A 56 8.05 -2.27 -16.62
C ILE A 56 9.06 -3.21 -15.96
N SER A 57 10.24 -3.40 -16.56
CA SER A 57 11.28 -4.29 -16.04
C SER A 57 11.91 -3.78 -14.75
N GLU A 58 12.17 -2.47 -14.62
CA GLU A 58 12.70 -1.90 -13.38
C GLU A 58 11.67 -2.01 -12.25
N ALA A 59 10.42 -1.69 -12.54
CA ALA A 59 9.33 -1.71 -11.57
C ALA A 59 9.03 -3.14 -11.08
N THR A 60 9.02 -4.13 -11.98
CA THR A 60 8.83 -5.54 -11.59
C THR A 60 10.03 -6.08 -10.84
N ASN A 61 11.26 -5.75 -11.24
CA ASN A 61 12.46 -6.18 -10.51
C ASN A 61 12.46 -5.68 -9.05
N PHE A 62 12.07 -4.41 -8.83
CA PHE A 62 11.91 -3.87 -7.48
C PHE A 62 10.91 -4.69 -6.64
N LEU A 63 9.73 -4.99 -7.19
CA LEU A 63 8.73 -5.81 -6.49
C LEU A 63 9.21 -7.24 -6.25
N THR A 64 9.91 -7.86 -7.20
CA THR A 64 10.49 -9.20 -7.04
C THR A 64 11.46 -9.25 -5.87
N VAL A 65 12.39 -8.29 -5.79
CA VAL A 65 13.33 -8.20 -4.66
C VAL A 65 12.59 -8.06 -3.32
N MET A 66 11.53 -7.25 -3.29
CA MET A 66 10.71 -7.07 -2.10
C MET A 66 10.03 -8.38 -1.65
N ILE A 67 9.29 -9.04 -2.53
CA ILE A 67 8.53 -10.26 -2.19
C ILE A 67 9.41 -11.49 -1.94
N SER A 68 10.66 -11.48 -2.44
CA SER A 68 11.64 -12.54 -2.15
C SER A 68 12.27 -12.40 -0.77
N ASN A 69 12.04 -11.31 -0.04
CA ASN A 69 12.56 -11.15 1.31
C ASN A 69 11.73 -11.96 2.32
N GLN A 70 12.40 -12.74 3.18
CA GLN A 70 11.75 -13.60 4.18
C GLN A 70 10.86 -12.84 5.20
N ASN A 71 11.11 -11.55 5.42
CA ASN A 71 10.34 -10.71 6.34
C ASN A 71 9.18 -9.99 5.62
N VAL A 72 8.98 -10.22 4.33
CA VAL A 72 7.89 -9.65 3.54
C VAL A 72 6.88 -10.76 3.23
N ASN A 73 5.64 -10.57 3.68
CA ASN A 73 4.54 -11.48 3.42
C ASN A 73 3.62 -10.88 2.36
N LEU A 74 3.23 -11.68 1.36
CA LEU A 74 2.23 -11.29 0.38
C LEU A 74 0.85 -11.77 0.85
N THR A 75 -0.16 -10.93 0.68
CA THR A 75 -1.54 -11.26 1.02
C THR A 75 -2.53 -10.71 -0.01
N SER A 76 -3.76 -11.21 0.04
CA SER A 76 -4.82 -10.86 -0.89
C SER A 76 -6.18 -10.93 -0.18
N SER A 77 -7.22 -10.47 -0.88
CA SER A 77 -8.60 -10.62 -0.43
C SER A 77 -9.02 -12.08 -0.32
N THR A 78 -9.90 -12.37 0.63
CA THR A 78 -10.63 -13.63 0.76
C THR A 78 -12.12 -13.38 0.46
N PRO A 79 -12.96 -14.43 0.40
CA PRO A 79 -14.41 -14.23 0.36
C PRO A 79 -14.93 -13.37 1.53
N GLU A 80 -14.32 -13.46 2.72
CA GLU A 80 -14.70 -12.69 3.90
C GLU A 80 -14.40 -11.19 3.77
N THR A 81 -13.45 -10.82 2.90
CA THR A 81 -13.16 -9.40 2.60
C THR A 81 -14.43 -8.68 2.15
N TRP A 82 -15.30 -9.36 1.40
CA TRP A 82 -16.54 -8.76 0.90
C TRP A 82 -17.49 -8.34 2.03
N HIS A 83 -17.57 -9.13 3.10
CA HIS A 83 -18.41 -8.79 4.26
C HIS A 83 -17.88 -7.55 4.98
N THR A 84 -16.57 -7.48 5.20
CA THR A 84 -15.94 -6.30 5.81
C THR A 84 -16.08 -5.06 4.92
N PHE A 85 -15.89 -5.23 3.61
CA PHE A 85 -16.03 -4.17 2.62
C PHE A 85 -17.45 -3.63 2.55
N SER A 86 -18.46 -4.51 2.47
CA SER A 86 -19.88 -4.11 2.46
C SER A 86 -20.24 -3.30 3.71
N ARG A 87 -19.73 -3.71 4.88
CA ARG A 87 -19.90 -2.96 6.12
C ARG A 87 -19.24 -1.57 6.10
N ILE A 88 -18.09 -1.42 5.43
CA ILE A 88 -17.49 -0.10 5.20
C ILE A 88 -18.41 0.75 4.31
N LEU A 89 -18.93 0.17 3.22
CA LEU A 89 -19.85 0.87 2.32
C LEU A 89 -21.17 1.27 3.01
N ASP A 90 -21.72 0.45 3.90
CA ASP A 90 -22.95 0.80 4.62
C ASP A 90 -22.73 1.93 5.64
N LYS A 91 -21.52 2.01 6.21
CA LYS A 91 -21.16 3.00 7.24
C LYS A 91 -20.61 4.30 6.67
N THR A 92 -20.34 4.36 5.37
CA THR A 92 -19.68 5.50 4.73
C THR A 92 -20.40 5.86 3.43
N ASN A 93 -20.44 7.13 3.04
CA ASN A 93 -21.06 7.53 1.77
C ASN A 93 -20.02 7.62 0.63
N ILE A 94 -19.07 6.69 0.59
CA ILE A 94 -17.96 6.72 -0.36
C ILE A 94 -18.40 6.21 -1.73
N GLN A 95 -17.77 6.74 -2.78
CA GLN A 95 -18.06 6.40 -4.16
C GLN A 95 -16.85 6.67 -5.07
N GLY A 96 -16.89 6.14 -6.29
CA GLY A 96 -15.88 6.39 -7.32
C GLY A 96 -14.47 6.01 -6.89
N ASN A 97 -13.53 6.97 -6.94
CA ASN A 97 -12.11 6.73 -6.69
C ASN A 97 -11.80 6.18 -5.28
N LYS A 98 -12.73 6.29 -4.32
CA LYS A 98 -12.55 5.77 -2.95
C LYS A 98 -12.90 4.30 -2.77
N ILE A 99 -13.51 3.68 -3.78
CA ILE A 99 -13.89 2.27 -3.73
C ILE A 99 -12.66 1.35 -3.63
N SER A 100 -11.58 1.65 -4.35
CA SER A 100 -10.33 0.90 -4.24
C SER A 100 -9.67 1.04 -2.87
N ASP A 101 -9.71 2.24 -2.30
CA ASP A 101 -9.13 2.51 -0.98
C ASP A 101 -9.91 1.77 0.12
N ALA A 102 -11.24 1.73 0.00
CA ALA A 102 -12.08 0.96 0.90
C ALA A 102 -11.87 -0.55 0.78
N TRP A 103 -11.58 -1.06 -0.42
CA TRP A 103 -11.22 -2.48 -0.60
C TRP A 103 -9.91 -2.82 0.13
N LEU A 104 -8.89 -1.97 0.01
CA LEU A 104 -7.64 -2.10 0.75
C LEU A 104 -7.83 -2.02 2.27
N ALA A 105 -8.70 -1.10 2.72
CA ALA A 105 -9.08 -0.99 4.12
C ALA A 105 -9.77 -2.26 4.62
N ALA A 106 -10.68 -2.84 3.83
CA ALA A 106 -11.39 -4.06 4.19
C ALA A 106 -10.44 -5.25 4.38
N ILE A 107 -9.50 -5.46 3.46
CA ILE A 107 -8.48 -6.52 3.59
C ILE A 107 -7.64 -6.30 4.86
N SER A 108 -7.27 -5.05 5.13
CA SER A 108 -6.46 -4.69 6.30
C SER A 108 -7.21 -4.94 7.60
N ILE A 109 -8.50 -4.57 7.68
CA ILE A 109 -9.35 -4.79 8.85
C ILE A 109 -9.57 -6.28 9.10
N GLU A 110 -9.97 -7.03 8.06
CA GLU A 110 -10.21 -8.47 8.13
C GLU A 110 -8.99 -9.22 8.69
N ARG A 111 -7.79 -8.85 8.22
CA ARG A 111 -6.53 -9.48 8.62
C ARG A 111 -5.89 -8.85 9.86
N ASN A 112 -6.57 -7.92 10.52
CA ASN A 112 -6.08 -7.19 11.70
C ASN A 112 -4.70 -6.53 11.47
N LEU A 113 -4.47 -6.02 10.26
CA LEU A 113 -3.24 -5.35 9.85
C LEU A 113 -3.27 -3.86 10.21
N THR A 114 -2.10 -3.28 10.40
CA THR A 114 -1.93 -1.82 10.42
C THR A 114 -1.64 -1.35 9.00
N TRP A 115 -2.55 -0.56 8.43
CA TRP A 115 -2.37 0.04 7.12
C TRP A 115 -1.39 1.20 7.20
N ILE A 116 -0.31 1.11 6.42
CA ILE A 116 0.70 2.16 6.36
C ILE A 116 0.44 3.04 5.14
N SER A 117 0.08 4.30 5.37
CA SER A 117 -0.12 5.26 4.30
C SER A 117 0.21 6.69 4.72
N THR A 118 0.64 7.49 3.75
CA THR A 118 0.77 8.94 3.90
C THR A 118 -0.52 9.68 3.54
N ASP A 119 -1.51 8.96 2.99
CA ASP A 119 -2.80 9.51 2.57
C ASP A 119 -3.78 9.53 3.74
N SER A 120 -4.24 10.73 4.10
CA SER A 120 -5.20 10.95 5.17
C SER A 120 -6.61 10.48 4.84
N ASP A 121 -6.93 10.21 3.58
CA ASP A 121 -8.27 9.79 3.18
C ASP A 121 -8.63 8.40 3.73
N PHE A 122 -7.63 7.60 4.13
CA PHE A 122 -7.87 6.35 4.85
C PHE A 122 -8.49 6.55 6.25
N ASN A 123 -8.45 7.77 6.82
CA ASN A 123 -9.19 8.08 8.05
C ASN A 123 -10.71 8.01 7.86
N LEU A 124 -11.20 7.98 6.61
CA LEU A 124 -12.62 7.81 6.30
C LEU A 124 -13.14 6.41 6.64
N PHE A 125 -12.27 5.41 6.80
CA PHE A 125 -12.67 4.01 6.97
C PHE A 125 -12.69 3.64 8.46
N PRO A 126 -13.88 3.38 9.04
CA PRO A 126 -13.99 2.98 10.43
C PRO A 126 -13.25 1.67 10.70
N ASP A 127 -12.72 1.52 11.91
CA ASP A 127 -11.99 0.34 12.40
C ASP A 127 -10.64 0.07 11.72
N LEU A 128 -10.25 0.86 10.72
CA LEU A 128 -8.93 0.74 10.09
C LEU A 128 -7.85 1.25 11.04
N LYS A 129 -6.90 0.38 11.38
CA LYS A 129 -5.65 0.79 12.05
C LYS A 129 -4.76 1.48 11.02
N LEU A 130 -4.78 2.81 11.00
CA LEU A 130 -3.96 3.61 10.11
C LEU A 130 -2.72 4.13 10.84
N GLN A 131 -1.55 3.97 10.22
CA GLN A 131 -0.32 4.61 10.69
C GLN A 131 0.37 5.33 9.52
N ASN A 132 0.76 6.58 9.76
CA ASN A 132 1.65 7.29 8.86
C ASN A 132 3.11 6.88 9.16
N PRO A 133 3.90 6.46 8.15
CA PRO A 133 5.26 5.98 8.37
C PRO A 133 6.21 7.04 8.97
N PHE A 134 5.82 8.31 8.91
CA PHE A 134 6.63 9.46 9.32
C PHE A 134 6.11 10.17 10.56
N LYS A 135 5.06 9.65 11.18
CA LYS A 135 4.56 10.14 12.47
C LYS A 135 4.90 9.12 13.55
N PRO A 136 5.32 9.57 14.75
CA PRO A 136 5.49 8.67 15.88
C PRO A 136 4.15 7.97 16.20
N LYS A 137 4.25 6.74 16.72
CA LYS A 137 3.11 5.95 17.20
C LYS A 137 2.45 6.59 18.42
#